data_AF-A0A9D9GR35-F1
#
_entry.id   AF-A0A9D9GR35-F1
#
_cell.length_a   1.000
_cell.length_b   1.000
_cell.length_c   1.000
_cell.angle_alpha   90.00
_cell.angle_beta   90.00
_cell.angle_gamma   90.00
#
_symmetry.space_group_name_H-M   'P 1'
#
loop_
_entity.id
_entity.type
_entity.pdbx_description
1 polymer ?
#
loop_
_entity_poly.entity_id
_entity_poly.type
_entity_poly.pdbx_seq_one_letter_code
_entity_poly.pdbx_strand_id
1 'polypeptide(L)' 'MEVGGSSEIGKLIREARKDVDSISGIVEFEIENVPVGLGEPYFDSVVSLLNQTVFGIPGIKGIEFGIGFMAD' A
#
# COMPACT_ATOMS: atom_id res chain seq x y z
N MET A 1 1.38 6.42 -6.93
CA MET A 1 -0.04 6.30 -6.51
C MET A 1 -0.90 6.08 -7.74
N GLU A 2 -1.77 5.11 -7.68
CA GLU A 2 -2.67 4.70 -8.75
C GLU A 2 -4.09 4.57 -8.19
N VAL A 3 -5.10 4.89 -9.00
CA VAL A 3 -6.51 4.71 -8.64
C VAL A 3 -7.18 3.99 -9.81
N GLY A 4 -7.91 2.91 -9.52
CA GLY A 4 -8.67 2.16 -10.53
C GLY A 4 -7.86 1.68 -11.73
N GLY A 5 -6.57 1.36 -11.59
CA GLY A 5 -5.74 0.91 -12.72
C GLY A 5 -4.96 2.03 -13.44
N SER A 6 -5.07 3.29 -13.00
CA SER A 6 -4.52 4.44 -13.74
C SER A 6 -3.96 5.55 -12.84
N SER A 7 -3.02 6.32 -13.40
CA SER A 7 -2.50 7.55 -12.81
C SER A 7 -3.38 8.79 -13.08
N GLU A 8 -4.45 8.66 -13.89
CA GLU A 8 -5.44 9.72 -14.18
C GLU A 8 -6.45 9.94 -13.02
N ILE A 9 -5.95 10.05 -11.80
CA ILE A 9 -6.73 10.02 -10.54
C ILE A 9 -7.94 10.97 -10.57
N GLY A 10 -7.71 12.23 -10.95
CA GLY A 10 -8.77 13.25 -10.92
C GLY A 10 -9.93 12.97 -11.89
N LYS A 11 -9.66 12.29 -13.00
CA LYS A 11 -10.69 11.90 -13.97
C LYS A 11 -11.54 10.76 -13.41
N LEU A 12 -10.89 9.69 -12.95
CA LEU A 12 -11.57 8.51 -12.41
C LEU A 12 -12.41 8.82 -11.17
N ILE A 13 -11.92 9.66 -10.26
CA ILE A 13 -12.71 10.10 -9.10
C ILE A 13 -13.99 10.83 -9.54
N ARG A 14 -13.91 11.68 -10.57
CA ARG A 14 -15.08 12.42 -11.07
C ARG A 14 -16.08 11.51 -11.75
N GLU A 15 -15.62 10.48 -12.46
CA GLU A 15 -16.47 9.49 -13.12
C GLU A 15 -17.19 8.63 -12.07
N ALA A 16 -16.43 8.01 -11.14
CA ALA A 16 -17.01 7.23 -10.05
C ALA A 16 -18.03 8.02 -9.22
N ARG A 17 -17.78 9.31 -8.98
CA ARG A 17 -18.73 10.19 -8.28
C ARG A 17 -20.04 10.38 -9.05
N LYS A 18 -20.00 10.51 -10.38
CA LYS A 18 -21.21 10.63 -11.21
C LYS A 18 -22.04 9.36 -11.16
N ASP A 19 -21.36 8.21 -11.08
CA ASP A 19 -21.97 6.90 -11.13
C ASP A 19 -22.38 6.38 -9.74
N VAL A 20 -22.14 7.17 -8.68
CA VAL A 20 -22.41 6.80 -7.27
C VAL A 20 -21.67 5.51 -6.89
N ASP A 21 -20.41 5.41 -7.34
CA ASP A 21 -19.55 4.24 -7.13
C ASP A 21 -18.26 4.60 -6.39
N SER A 22 -17.53 3.57 -5.96
CA SER A 22 -16.24 3.66 -5.28
C SER A 22 -15.13 3.03 -6.12
N ILE A 23 -13.91 3.56 -5.99
CA ILE A 23 -12.73 3.08 -6.70
C ILE A 23 -11.61 2.75 -5.70
N SER A 24 -10.93 1.63 -5.94
CA SER A 24 -9.73 1.26 -5.18
C SER A 24 -8.50 1.98 -5.71
N GLY A 25 -7.40 1.90 -4.98
CA GLY A 25 -6.12 2.45 -5.41
C GLY A 25 -4.94 1.78 -4.75
N ILE A 26 -3.76 2.12 -5.24
CA ILE A 26 -2.46 1.64 -4.76
C ILE A 26 -1.64 2.88 -4.37
N VAL A 27 -1.04 2.82 -3.19
CA VAL A 27 -0.13 3.84 -2.67
C VAL A 27 1.23 3.19 -2.45
N GLU A 28 2.27 3.90 -2.86
CA GLU A 28 3.67 3.52 -2.68
C GLU A 28 4.33 4.55 -1.78
N PHE A 29 5.20 4.09 -0.89
CA PHE A 29 6.02 4.94 -0.04
C PHE A 29 7.37 4.27 0.20
N GLU A 30 8.39 5.09 0.44
CA GLU A 30 9.73 4.64 0.82
C GLU A 30 10.12 5.25 2.17
N ILE A 31 10.98 4.53 2.90
CA ILE A 31 11.52 4.99 4.17
C ILE A 31 13.03 5.06 4.04
N GLU A 32 13.59 6.26 4.14
CA GLU A 32 15.02 6.48 4.07
C GLU A 32 15.67 6.45 5.46
N ASN A 33 16.99 6.26 5.48
CA ASN A 33 17.82 6.34 6.69
C ASN A 33 17.39 5.39 7.82
N VAL A 34 16.86 4.22 7.46
CA VAL A 34 16.49 3.19 8.44
C VAL A 34 17.75 2.65 9.14
N PRO A 35 17.82 2.68 10.49
CA PRO A 35 18.96 2.13 11.22
C PRO A 35 19.19 0.65 10.92
N VAL A 36 20.45 0.24 10.76
CA VAL A 36 20.82 -1.17 10.57
C VAL A 36 20.49 -1.95 11.84
N GLY A 37 19.89 -3.12 11.66
CA GLY A 37 19.52 -4.01 12.76
C GLY A 37 18.20 -3.65 13.45
N LEU A 38 17.38 -2.79 12.85
CA LEU A 38 16.04 -2.53 13.36
C LEU A 38 15.15 -3.78 13.24
N GLY A 39 14.41 -4.09 14.31
CA GLY A 39 13.49 -5.23 14.42
C GLY A 39 14.12 -6.46 15.06
N GLU A 40 13.26 -7.37 15.49
CA GLU A 40 13.65 -8.64 16.11
C GLU A 40 13.44 -9.81 15.14
N PRO A 41 14.20 -10.90 15.26
CA PRO A 41 13.98 -12.10 14.47
C PRO A 41 12.58 -12.72 14.67
N TYR A 42 12.14 -13.48 13.67
CA TYR A 42 10.93 -14.30 13.66
C TYR A 42 9.58 -13.54 13.63
N PHE A 43 9.16 -12.95 14.75
CA PHE A 43 7.79 -12.44 14.89
C PHE A 43 7.71 -10.92 14.87
N ASP A 44 8.66 -10.23 15.50
CA ASP A 44 8.66 -8.77 15.65
C ASP A 44 9.67 -8.09 14.71
N SER A 45 9.78 -8.62 13.50
CA SER A 45 10.56 -7.97 12.44
C SER A 45 9.92 -6.63 12.06
N VAL A 46 10.72 -5.70 11.53
CA VAL A 46 10.18 -4.41 11.03
C VAL A 46 9.07 -4.64 10.01
N VAL A 47 9.25 -5.61 9.11
CA VAL A 47 8.25 -5.95 8.10
C VAL A 47 6.97 -6.48 8.75
N SER A 48 7.08 -7.33 9.78
CA SER A 48 5.93 -7.86 10.53
C SER A 48 5.13 -6.73 11.20
N LEU A 49 5.81 -5.81 11.87
CA LEU A 49 5.18 -4.68 12.55
C LEU A 49 4.54 -3.69 11.57
N LEU A 50 5.20 -3.42 10.43
CA LEU A 50 4.62 -2.62 9.35
C LEU A 50 3.36 -3.27 8.79
N ASN A 51 3.39 -4.59 8.55
CA ASN A 51 2.21 -5.33 8.09
C ASN A 51 1.06 -5.19 9.07
N GLN A 52 1.28 -5.46 10.37
CA GLN A 52 0.24 -5.33 11.38
C GLN A 52 -0.36 -3.92 11.41
N THR A 53 0.50 -2.90 11.35
CA THR A 53 0.07 -1.50 11.36
C THR A 53 -0.77 -1.16 10.12
N VAL A 54 -0.30 -1.55 8.94
CA VAL A 54 -0.97 -1.26 7.67
C VAL A 54 -2.28 -2.02 7.53
N PHE A 55 -2.34 -3.30 7.91
CA PHE A 55 -3.59 -4.07 7.93
C PHE A 55 -4.58 -3.59 9.01
N GLY A 56 -4.13 -2.79 9.98
CA GLY A 56 -4.99 -2.07 10.90
C GLY A 56 -5.81 -0.95 10.23
N ILE A 57 -5.41 -0.48 9.04
CA ILE A 57 -6.12 0.56 8.29
C ILE A 57 -7.32 -0.07 7.53
N PRO A 58 -8.56 0.36 7.81
CA PRO A 58 -9.73 -0.17 7.10
C PRO A 58 -9.66 0.07 5.59
N GLY A 59 -9.97 -0.95 4.80
CA GLY A 59 -10.00 -0.87 3.34
C GLY A 59 -8.73 -1.38 2.64
N ILE A 60 -7.64 -1.61 3.38
CA ILE A 60 -6.44 -2.27 2.84
C ILE A 60 -6.75 -3.73 2.47
N LYS A 61 -6.28 -4.15 1.31
CA LYS A 61 -6.43 -5.53 0.80
C LYS A 61 -5.10 -6.28 0.65
N GLY A 62 -3.98 -5.57 0.62
CA GLY A 62 -2.66 -6.13 0.49
C GLY A 62 -1.57 -5.07 0.70
N ILE A 63 -0.35 -5.56 0.93
CA ILE A 63 0.89 -4.78 1.02
C ILE A 63 1.99 -5.64 0.40
N GLU A 64 2.92 -4.99 -0.30
CA GLU A 64 4.09 -5.62 -0.89
C GLU A 64 5.34 -4.78 -0.63
N PHE A 65 6.51 -5.42 -0.69
CA PHE A 65 7.80 -4.77 -0.47
C PHE A 65 8.78 -5.14 -1.57
N GLY A 66 9.60 -4.19 -2.00
CA GLY A 66 10.61 -4.40 -3.03
C GLY A 66 9.99 -4.80 -4.37
N ILE A 67 10.49 -5.88 -4.99
CA ILE A 67 9.97 -6.44 -6.25
C ILE A 67 8.54 -6.99 -6.12
N GLY A 68 8.04 -7.15 -4.88
CA GLY A 68 6.63 -7.37 -4.59
C GLY A 68 6.00 -8.57 -5.29
N PHE A 69 4.74 -8.42 -5.68
CA PHE A 69 3.95 -9.41 -6.41
C PHE A 69 4.45 -9.66 -7.84
N MET A 70 5.41 -8.88 -8.34
CA MET A 70 6.06 -9.09 -9.64
C MET A 70 7.30 -9.98 -9.58
N ALA A 71 7.62 -10.56 -8.40
CA ALA A 71 8.77 -11.43 -8.22
C ALA A 71 8.67 -12.80 -8.91
N ASP A 72 7.49 -13.15 -9.44
CA ASP A 72 7.21 -14.38 -10.19
C ASP A 72 7.36 -14.20 -11.71
#